data_AF-A0A7S2MU26-F1
#
_entry.id   AF-A0A7S2MU26-F1
#
_cell.length_a   1.000
_cell.length_b   1.000
_cell.length_c   1.000
_cell.angle_alpha   90.00
_cell.angle_beta   90.00
_cell.angle_gamma   90.00
#
_symmetry.space_group_name_H-M   'P 1'
#
loop_
_entity.id
_entity.type
_entity.pdbx_description
1 polymer ?
#
loop_
_entity_poly.entity_id
_entity_poly.type
_entity_poly.pdbx_seq_one_letter_code
_entity_poly.pdbx_strand_id
1 'polypeptide(L)'
;ATDVLRAWWLPRPVRVKGQPGVWRTSVPAQVLPPALHAVLPRAAPAPPSPAEMPDRLPRLIVFDLDGVVWSPEMYQTRGGAPYRIASEGVAINSTGEEIFLHDAVLRVWSLLLRLSTEGHGIRVAVASSSRRNKAIPLLKAMPVAPGTCMMDLVSPDLFEMYYRKGEGKRPHVQAILEKSGVPPDQVLFL
;
A
#
# COMPACT_ATOMS: atom_id res chain seq x y z
N ALA A 1 35.48 7.45 -3.69
CA ALA A 1 35.36 5.98 -3.75
C ALA A 1 34.82 5.51 -2.41
N THR A 2 33.96 4.49 -2.36
CA THR A 2 33.46 3.97 -1.09
C THR A 2 34.51 3.09 -0.45
N ASP A 3 34.90 3.40 0.79
CA ASP A 3 35.91 2.63 1.50
C ASP A 3 35.37 1.24 1.87
N VAL A 4 36.07 0.20 1.42
CA VAL A 4 35.77 -1.19 1.79
C VAL A 4 36.40 -1.46 3.15
N LEU A 5 35.59 -1.42 4.20
CA LEU A 5 36.07 -1.57 5.57
C LEU A 5 36.55 -3.00 5.89
N ARG A 6 35.91 -4.03 5.31
CA ARG A 6 36.27 -5.45 5.45
C ARG A 6 35.78 -6.25 4.23
N ALA A 7 36.49 -7.31 3.89
CA ALA A 7 36.10 -8.27 2.86
C ALA A 7 36.29 -9.71 3.36
N TRP A 8 35.41 -10.61 2.93
CA TRP A 8 35.48 -12.04 3.26
C TRP A 8 35.29 -12.86 1.99
N TRP A 9 36.04 -13.97 1.90
CA TRP A 9 35.89 -14.93 0.81
C TRP A 9 34.90 -16.02 1.21
N LEU A 10 33.97 -16.32 0.31
CA LEU A 10 33.06 -17.44 0.49
C LEU A 10 33.75 -18.75 0.07
N PRO A 11 33.54 -19.86 0.80
CA PRO A 11 34.16 -21.15 0.49
C PRO A 11 33.61 -21.79 -0.79
N ARG A 12 32.46 -21.31 -1.31
CA ARG A 12 31.84 -21.74 -2.56
C ARG A 12 31.31 -20.54 -3.33
N PRO A 13 31.42 -20.51 -4.67
CA PRO A 13 30.85 -19.45 -5.49
C PRO A 13 29.32 -19.43 -5.37
N VAL A 14 28.74 -18.22 -5.38
CA VAL A 14 27.29 -18.02 -5.29
C VAL A 14 26.75 -17.59 -6.65
N ARG A 15 25.60 -18.13 -7.05
CA ARG A 15 24.95 -17.71 -8.28
C ARG A 15 24.35 -16.33 -8.11
N VAL A 16 24.81 -15.37 -8.90
CA VAL A 16 24.27 -14.01 -8.97
C VAL A 16 23.29 -13.90 -10.14
N LYS A 17 22.23 -13.10 -10.00
CA LYS A 17 21.36 -12.67 -11.09
C LYS A 17 21.25 -11.14 -11.07
N GLY A 18 21.24 -10.50 -12.24
CA GLY A 18 21.13 -9.05 -12.34
C GLY A 18 21.56 -8.51 -13.69
N GLN A 19 21.53 -7.17 -13.81
CA GLN A 19 22.10 -6.43 -14.92
C GLN A 19 23.31 -5.61 -14.42
N PRO A 20 24.20 -5.11 -15.30
CA PRO A 20 25.37 -4.34 -14.89
C PRO A 20 24.98 -3.18 -13.95
N GLY A 21 25.60 -3.16 -12.76
CA GLY A 21 25.37 -2.14 -11.73
C GLY A 21 24.48 -2.58 -10.56
N VAL A 22 23.63 -3.61 -10.72
CA VAL A 22 22.83 -4.16 -9.61
C VAL A 22 22.74 -5.69 -9.70
N TRP A 23 23.37 -6.34 -8.72
CA TRP A 23 23.41 -7.80 -8.62
C TRP A 23 22.66 -8.24 -7.37
N ARG A 24 21.80 -9.25 -7.52
CA ARG A 24 21.13 -9.91 -6.39
C ARG A 24 21.61 -11.35 -6.29
N THR A 25 21.87 -11.79 -5.07
CA THR A 25 22.22 -13.16 -4.75
C THR A 25 21.61 -13.57 -3.42
N SER A 26 21.44 -14.87 -3.23
CA SER A 26 21.02 -15.45 -1.95
C SER A 26 22.21 -16.19 -1.36
N VAL A 27 22.70 -15.71 -0.22
CA VAL A 27 23.80 -16.33 0.51
C VAL A 27 23.21 -17.08 1.70
N PRO A 28 23.35 -18.42 1.79
CA PRO A 28 22.88 -19.18 2.94
C PRO A 28 23.50 -18.65 4.24
N ALA A 29 22.71 -18.47 5.29
CA ALA A 29 23.19 -17.91 6.55
C ALA A 29 24.41 -18.67 7.10
N GLN A 30 24.40 -20.01 6.97
CA GLN A 30 25.48 -20.90 7.41
C GLN A 30 26.86 -20.64 6.78
N VAL A 31 26.95 -19.95 5.63
CA VAL A 31 28.25 -19.61 5.02
C VAL A 31 28.74 -18.22 5.41
N LEU A 32 27.96 -17.47 6.20
CA LEU A 32 28.35 -16.15 6.69
C LEU A 32 29.15 -16.27 7.99
N PRO A 33 30.22 -15.46 8.16
CA PRO A 33 30.95 -15.35 9.42
C PRO A 33 30.01 -15.06 10.60
N PRO A 34 30.19 -15.69 11.78
CA PRO A 34 29.35 -15.49 12.97
C PRO A 34 29.09 -14.02 13.32
N ALA A 35 30.10 -13.16 13.15
CA ALA A 35 30.01 -11.73 13.42
C ALA A 35 28.99 -10.98 12.53
N LEU A 36 28.64 -11.50 11.35
CA LEU A 36 27.64 -10.90 10.46
C LEU A 36 26.21 -11.33 10.80
N HIS A 37 26.00 -12.44 11.52
CA HIS A 37 24.66 -12.91 11.88
C HIS A 37 23.91 -11.94 12.80
N ALA A 38 24.63 -11.21 13.64
CA ALA A 38 24.06 -10.24 14.58
C ALA A 38 23.74 -8.87 13.93
N VAL A 39 24.35 -8.57 12.78
CA VAL A 39 24.30 -7.24 12.14
C VAL A 39 23.45 -7.25 10.87
N LEU A 40 23.27 -8.42 10.26
CA LEU A 40 22.38 -8.54 9.12
C LEU A 40 20.92 -8.48 9.60
N PRO A 41 20.05 -7.70 8.92
CA PRO A 41 18.62 -7.80 9.17
C PRO A 41 18.22 -9.25 8.98
N ARG A 42 17.63 -9.87 10.02
CA ARG A 42 17.02 -11.19 9.91
C ARG A 42 16.15 -11.16 8.65
N ALA A 43 16.38 -12.11 7.75
CA ALA A 43 15.57 -12.23 6.55
C ALA A 43 14.10 -12.12 6.95
N ALA A 44 13.33 -11.31 6.21
CA ALA A 44 11.88 -11.35 6.34
C ALA A 44 11.47 -12.82 6.30
N PRO A 45 10.58 -13.27 7.20
CA PRO A 45 10.16 -14.66 7.22
C PRO A 45 9.76 -15.08 5.81
N ALA A 46 10.06 -16.34 5.45
CA ALA A 46 9.64 -16.88 4.17
C ALA A 46 8.15 -16.58 3.96
N PRO A 47 7.72 -16.25 2.73
CA PRO A 47 6.29 -16.10 2.48
C PRO A 47 5.60 -17.37 2.98
N PRO A 48 4.53 -17.25 3.78
CA PRO A 48 3.85 -18.40 4.35
C PRO A 48 3.46 -19.37 3.23
N SER A 49 3.52 -20.66 3.54
CA SER A 49 3.02 -21.69 2.63
C SER A 49 1.57 -21.37 2.24
N PRO A 50 1.09 -21.69 1.03
CA PRO A 50 -0.33 -21.52 0.66
C PRO A 50 -1.32 -22.19 1.63
N ALA A 51 -0.85 -23.14 2.46
CA ALA A 51 -1.60 -23.80 3.51
C ALA A 51 -1.65 -23.03 4.85
N GLU A 52 -0.82 -22.01 5.04
CA GLU A 52 -0.82 -21.11 6.19
C GLU A 52 -1.50 -19.80 5.79
N MET A 53 -2.81 -19.85 5.53
CA MET A 53 -3.61 -18.63 5.61
C MET A 53 -3.46 -18.12 7.06
N PRO A 54 -3.04 -16.87 7.30
CA PRO A 54 -3.02 -16.35 8.66
C PRO A 54 -4.44 -16.53 9.22
N ASP A 55 -4.56 -17.21 10.37
CA ASP A 55 -5.83 -17.61 11.00
C ASP A 55 -6.84 -16.46 11.20
N ARG A 56 -6.44 -15.20 10.95
CA ARG A 56 -7.30 -14.02 10.97
C ARG A 56 -6.90 -13.04 9.88
N LEU A 57 -7.82 -12.79 8.94
CA LEU A 57 -7.79 -11.60 8.09
C LEU A 57 -7.90 -10.34 8.98
N PRO A 58 -7.29 -9.21 8.59
CA PRO A 58 -7.49 -7.95 9.32
C PRO A 58 -8.97 -7.58 9.31
N ARG A 59 -9.48 -7.07 10.43
CA ARG A 59 -10.87 -6.61 10.51
C ARG A 59 -11.06 -5.22 9.91
N LEU A 60 -9.97 -4.47 9.76
CA LEU A 60 -9.96 -3.13 9.20
C LEU A 60 -8.69 -2.91 8.38
N ILE A 61 -8.86 -2.38 7.17
CA ILE A 61 -7.76 -1.93 6.33
C ILE A 61 -7.92 -0.43 6.10
N VAL A 62 -6.89 0.32 6.45
CA VAL A 62 -6.84 1.78 6.36
C VAL A 62 -5.87 2.16 5.25
N PHE A 63 -6.36 2.88 4.25
CA PHE A 63 -5.55 3.38 3.14
C PHE A 63 -5.21 4.85 3.34
N ASP A 64 -3.93 5.23 3.24
CA ASP A 64 -3.60 6.53 2.68
C ASP A 64 -3.93 6.56 1.17
N LEU A 65 -3.88 7.74 0.54
CA LEU A 65 -4.27 7.91 -0.86
C LEU A 65 -3.10 8.36 -1.74
N ASP A 66 -2.65 9.60 -1.57
CA ASP A 66 -1.57 10.17 -2.37
C ASP A 66 -0.28 9.34 -2.19
N GLY A 67 0.28 8.83 -3.30
CA GLY A 67 1.48 7.99 -3.29
C GLY A 67 1.26 6.53 -2.86
N VAL A 68 0.03 6.15 -2.49
CA VAL A 68 -0.34 4.77 -2.11
C VAL A 68 -1.35 4.19 -3.10
N VAL A 69 -2.39 4.96 -3.44
CA VAL A 69 -3.47 4.55 -4.33
C VAL A 69 -3.21 5.02 -5.75
N TRP A 70 -2.66 6.22 -5.93
CA TRP A 70 -2.44 6.81 -7.25
C TRP A 70 -1.20 7.70 -7.34
N SER A 71 -0.81 7.96 -8.59
CA SER A 71 0.15 8.97 -9.01
C SER A 71 -0.35 9.68 -10.28
N PRO A 72 -0.12 10.99 -10.47
CA PRO A 72 0.51 11.92 -9.53
C PRO A 72 -0.37 12.19 -8.29
N GLU A 73 0.24 12.72 -7.23
CA GLU A 73 -0.48 13.13 -6.03
C GLU A 73 -1.42 14.31 -6.34
N MET A 74 -2.54 14.42 -5.62
CA MET A 74 -3.56 15.43 -5.92
C MET A 74 -3.07 16.88 -5.80
N TYR A 75 -2.02 17.13 -5.02
CA TYR A 75 -1.40 18.46 -4.94
C TYR A 75 -0.53 18.79 -6.16
N GLN A 76 -0.08 17.77 -6.91
CA GLN A 76 0.78 17.91 -8.08
C GLN A 76 -0.03 18.18 -9.36
N THR A 77 -1.31 17.80 -9.40
CA THR A 77 -2.20 18.08 -10.53
C THR A 77 -2.68 19.53 -10.55
N ARG A 78 -2.88 20.09 -11.73
CA ARG A 78 -3.55 21.39 -11.91
C ARG A 78 -5.06 21.23 -11.84
N GLY A 79 -5.60 20.23 -12.52
CA GLY A 79 -7.03 19.93 -12.58
C GLY A 79 -7.55 19.13 -11.39
N GLY A 80 -8.82 18.74 -11.51
CA GLY A 80 -9.54 17.90 -10.56
C GLY A 80 -10.78 17.33 -11.23
N ALA A 81 -11.88 17.23 -10.50
CA ALA A 81 -13.16 16.90 -11.11
C ALA A 81 -13.57 17.90 -12.22
N PRO A 82 -14.38 17.49 -13.21
CA PRO A 82 -14.84 16.11 -13.45
C PRO A 82 -13.71 15.19 -13.90
N TYR A 83 -13.79 13.92 -13.48
CA TYR A 83 -12.88 12.86 -13.95
C TYR A 83 -13.58 12.00 -14.99
N ARG A 84 -12.85 11.65 -16.05
CA ARG A 84 -13.27 10.67 -17.06
C ARG A 84 -12.36 9.45 -16.98
N ILE A 85 -12.94 8.25 -17.00
CA ILE A 85 -12.15 7.02 -17.09
C ILE A 85 -11.64 6.87 -18.52
N ALA A 86 -10.32 6.76 -18.66
CA ALA A 86 -9.66 6.56 -19.95
C ALA A 86 -9.46 5.07 -20.24
N SER A 87 -9.03 4.32 -19.22
CA SER A 87 -8.86 2.86 -19.24
C SER A 87 -8.85 2.33 -17.80
N GLU A 88 -8.68 1.01 -17.64
CA GLU A 88 -8.61 0.38 -16.32
C GLU A 88 -7.49 1.01 -15.47
N GLY A 89 -7.87 1.58 -14.31
CA GLY A 89 -6.93 2.26 -13.42
C GLY A 89 -6.42 3.61 -13.90
N VAL A 90 -6.98 4.19 -14.97
CA VAL A 90 -6.55 5.51 -15.49
C VAL A 90 -7.73 6.48 -15.57
N ALA A 91 -7.64 7.59 -14.83
CA ALA A 91 -8.51 8.76 -14.97
C ALA A 91 -7.83 9.89 -15.73
N ILE A 92 -8.63 10.69 -16.41
CA ILE A 92 -8.24 11.99 -16.94
C ILE A 92 -9.05 13.05 -16.19
N ASN A 93 -8.37 14.07 -15.68
CA ASN A 93 -9.00 15.17 -14.95
C ASN A 93 -9.52 16.28 -15.90
N SER A 94 -10.13 17.32 -15.32
CA SER A 94 -10.72 18.44 -16.07
C SER A 94 -9.75 19.25 -16.94
N THR A 95 -8.44 19.12 -16.72
CA THR A 95 -7.39 19.79 -17.50
C THR A 95 -6.67 18.84 -18.46
N GLY A 96 -7.13 17.60 -18.59
CA GLY A 96 -6.52 16.60 -19.46
C GLY A 96 -5.32 15.87 -18.88
N GLU A 97 -5.02 16.02 -17.58
CA GLU A 97 -3.92 15.30 -16.93
C GLU A 97 -4.35 13.89 -16.56
N GLU A 98 -3.49 12.90 -16.81
CA GLU A 98 -3.71 11.49 -16.46
C GLU A 98 -3.34 11.22 -15.00
N ILE A 99 -4.16 10.41 -14.34
CA ILE A 99 -3.99 9.92 -12.99
C ILE A 99 -4.09 8.40 -13.04
N PHE A 100 -3.03 7.74 -12.57
CA PHE A 100 -2.84 6.30 -12.63
C PHE A 100 -3.00 5.72 -11.24
N LEU A 101 -3.80 4.67 -11.11
CA LEU A 101 -3.73 3.80 -9.94
C LEU A 101 -2.40 3.03 -9.96
N HIS A 102 -1.81 2.80 -8.79
CA HIS A 102 -0.65 1.91 -8.71
C HIS A 102 -1.04 0.46 -9.06
N ASP A 103 -0.15 -0.29 -9.70
CA ASP A 103 -0.42 -1.58 -10.36
C ASP A 103 -1.24 -2.60 -9.54
N ALA A 104 -1.05 -2.64 -8.22
CA ALA A 104 -1.70 -3.61 -7.33
C ALA A 104 -3.03 -3.11 -6.75
N VAL A 105 -3.29 -1.80 -6.79
CA VAL A 105 -4.41 -1.15 -6.09
C VAL A 105 -5.74 -1.73 -6.54
N LEU A 106 -5.98 -1.79 -7.85
CA LEU A 106 -7.24 -2.29 -8.36
C LEU A 106 -7.48 -3.75 -7.95
N ARG A 107 -6.45 -4.60 -8.07
CA ARG A 107 -6.53 -6.02 -7.65
C ARG A 107 -6.83 -6.17 -6.15
N VAL A 108 -6.18 -5.35 -5.32
CA VAL A 108 -6.42 -5.35 -3.86
C VAL A 108 -7.86 -4.91 -3.57
N TRP A 109 -8.33 -3.82 -4.17
CA TRP A 109 -9.69 -3.32 -3.91
C TRP A 109 -10.76 -4.29 -4.43
N SER A 110 -10.57 -4.94 -5.58
CA SER A 110 -11.47 -5.99 -6.06
C SER A 110 -11.47 -7.21 -5.13
N LEU A 111 -10.32 -7.59 -4.56
CA LEU A 111 -10.25 -8.64 -3.54
C LEU A 111 -11.03 -8.24 -2.27
N LEU A 112 -10.91 -6.99 -1.82
CA LEU A 112 -11.63 -6.50 -0.64
C LEU A 112 -13.14 -6.45 -0.86
N LEU A 113 -13.59 -6.07 -2.07
CA LEU A 113 -15.00 -6.17 -2.44
C LEU A 113 -15.48 -7.62 -2.30
N ARG A 114 -14.76 -8.57 -2.91
CA ARG A 114 -15.11 -9.99 -2.83
C ARG A 114 -15.18 -10.50 -1.39
N LEU A 115 -14.16 -10.21 -0.58
CA LEU A 115 -14.11 -10.64 0.82
C LEU A 115 -15.24 -10.00 1.66
N SER A 116 -15.59 -8.75 1.38
CA SER A 116 -16.74 -8.09 2.00
C SER A 116 -18.05 -8.78 1.63
N THR A 117 -18.28 -9.07 0.34
CA THR A 117 -19.49 -9.75 -0.14
C THR A 117 -19.61 -11.19 0.33
N GLU A 118 -18.50 -11.88 0.58
CA GLU A 118 -18.45 -13.24 1.15
C GLU A 118 -18.65 -13.25 2.68
N GLY A 119 -18.79 -12.09 3.32
CA GLY A 119 -19.11 -12.01 4.75
C GLY A 119 -17.90 -12.12 5.68
N HIS A 120 -16.67 -11.92 5.20
CA HIS A 120 -15.45 -11.99 6.04
C HIS A 120 -15.29 -10.82 7.03
N GLY A 121 -16.24 -9.87 7.04
CA GLY A 121 -16.29 -8.80 8.05
C GLY A 121 -15.13 -7.80 8.00
N ILE A 122 -14.45 -7.69 6.84
CA ILE A 122 -13.38 -6.72 6.62
C ILE A 122 -14.00 -5.37 6.27
N ARG A 123 -13.58 -4.32 6.98
CA ARG A 123 -13.95 -2.93 6.65
C ARG A 123 -12.79 -2.21 5.99
N VAL A 124 -13.11 -1.29 5.08
CA VAL A 124 -12.15 -0.39 4.44
C VAL A 124 -12.34 1.02 4.98
N ALA A 125 -11.24 1.68 5.28
CA ALA A 125 -11.17 3.04 5.77
C ALA A 125 -10.12 3.85 5.00
N VAL A 126 -10.23 5.17 5.09
CA VAL A 126 -9.30 6.12 4.46
C VAL A 126 -8.74 7.06 5.52
N ALA A 127 -7.41 7.20 5.55
CA ALA A 127 -6.68 8.12 6.42
C ALA A 127 -5.75 9.01 5.58
N SER A 128 -6.30 10.09 5.00
CA SER A 128 -5.58 10.89 4.01
C SER A 128 -5.35 12.36 4.43
N SER A 129 -4.26 12.93 3.93
CA SER A 129 -3.99 14.38 4.04
C SER A 129 -4.10 15.08 2.68
N SER A 130 -4.67 14.39 1.69
CA SER A 130 -4.83 14.84 0.31
C SER A 130 -5.83 16.01 0.16
N ARG A 131 -5.95 16.52 -1.07
CA ARG A 131 -6.92 17.55 -1.46
C ARG A 131 -8.31 16.94 -1.59
N ARG A 132 -9.16 17.13 -0.58
CA ARG A 132 -10.52 16.56 -0.50
C ARG A 132 -11.40 16.80 -1.73
N ASN A 133 -11.36 18.01 -2.28
CA ASN A 133 -12.11 18.39 -3.48
C ASN A 133 -11.66 17.66 -4.76
N LYS A 134 -10.47 17.06 -4.76
CA LYS A 134 -9.93 16.26 -5.86
C LYS A 134 -10.01 14.77 -5.61
N ALA A 135 -9.66 14.32 -4.41
CA ALA A 135 -9.58 12.90 -4.06
C ALA A 135 -10.96 12.23 -3.98
N ILE A 136 -11.96 12.87 -3.35
CA ILE A 136 -13.29 12.25 -3.19
C ILE A 136 -13.96 12.02 -4.56
N PRO A 137 -14.02 13.00 -5.48
CA PRO A 137 -14.61 12.73 -6.79
C PRO A 137 -13.81 11.70 -7.61
N LEU A 138 -12.50 11.58 -7.40
CA LEU A 138 -11.68 10.55 -8.05
C LEU A 138 -12.04 9.15 -7.56
N LEU A 139 -12.16 8.96 -6.24
CA LEU A 139 -12.60 7.70 -5.64
C LEU A 139 -14.01 7.29 -6.13
N LYS A 140 -14.89 8.28 -6.35
CA LYS A 140 -16.23 8.06 -6.91
C LYS A 140 -16.22 7.72 -8.40
N ALA A 141 -15.23 8.21 -9.14
CA ALA A 141 -15.10 7.94 -10.56
C ALA A 141 -14.46 6.56 -10.83
N MET A 142 -13.51 6.13 -9.98
CA MET A 142 -12.73 4.91 -10.19
C MET A 142 -13.56 3.63 -9.99
N PRO A 143 -13.83 2.85 -11.05
CA PRO A 143 -14.53 1.58 -10.91
C PRO A 143 -13.62 0.51 -10.31
N VAL A 144 -14.19 -0.31 -9.42
CA VAL A 144 -13.55 -1.53 -8.85
C VAL A 144 -14.20 -2.80 -9.42
N ALA A 145 -15.51 -2.72 -9.70
CA ALA A 145 -16.32 -3.74 -10.33
C ALA A 145 -17.47 -3.07 -11.10
N PRO A 146 -18.21 -3.80 -11.98
CA PRO A 146 -19.38 -3.24 -12.64
C PRO A 146 -20.39 -2.64 -11.64
N GLY A 147 -20.62 -1.34 -11.74
CA GLY A 147 -21.55 -0.61 -10.86
C GLY A 147 -21.03 -0.31 -9.44
N THR A 148 -19.74 -0.55 -9.15
CA THR A 148 -19.12 -0.28 -7.85
C THR A 148 -17.84 0.51 -8.02
N CYS A 149 -17.77 1.69 -7.41
CA CYS A 149 -16.58 2.52 -7.38
C CYS A 149 -15.76 2.31 -6.10
N MET A 150 -14.53 2.83 -6.05
CA MET A 150 -13.70 2.76 -4.85
C MET A 150 -14.42 3.36 -3.63
N MET A 151 -15.07 4.52 -3.79
CA MET A 151 -15.77 5.16 -2.67
C MET A 151 -16.84 4.26 -2.03
N ASP A 152 -17.49 3.37 -2.80
CA ASP A 152 -18.54 2.47 -2.30
C ASP A 152 -18.00 1.38 -1.35
N LEU A 153 -16.71 1.05 -1.43
CA LEU A 153 -16.08 0.09 -0.53
C LEU A 153 -15.71 0.72 0.82
N VAL A 154 -15.52 2.04 0.87
CA VAL A 154 -15.11 2.72 2.09
C VAL A 154 -16.29 2.82 3.04
N SER A 155 -16.09 2.36 4.29
CA SER A 155 -17.12 2.47 5.32
C SER A 155 -17.48 3.95 5.55
N PRO A 156 -18.78 4.34 5.52
CA PRO A 156 -19.20 5.74 5.51
C PRO A 156 -18.59 6.61 6.62
N ASP A 157 -18.44 6.04 7.82
CA ASP A 157 -17.93 6.75 9.00
C ASP A 157 -16.40 6.67 9.15
N LEU A 158 -15.72 5.87 8.31
CA LEU A 158 -14.28 5.61 8.42
C LEU A 158 -13.49 6.32 7.32
N PHE A 159 -13.87 7.57 7.03
CA PHE A 159 -13.18 8.43 6.07
C PHE A 159 -12.62 9.66 6.78
N GLU A 160 -11.35 9.59 7.19
CA GLU A 160 -10.64 10.71 7.78
C GLU A 160 -9.75 11.37 6.74
N MET A 161 -10.11 12.60 6.37
CA MET A 161 -9.33 13.39 5.43
C MET A 161 -9.24 14.85 5.83
N TYR A 162 -8.06 15.23 6.29
CA TYR A 162 -7.70 16.60 6.66
C TYR A 162 -6.18 16.75 6.74
N TYR A 163 -5.69 17.96 6.53
CA TYR A 163 -4.27 18.27 6.70
C TYR A 163 -4.08 19.05 8.01
N ARG A 164 -3.23 18.52 8.90
CA ARG A 164 -2.78 19.21 10.12
C ARG A 164 -1.26 19.28 10.11
N LYS A 165 -0.73 20.50 10.01
CA LYS A 165 0.71 20.75 9.90
C LYS A 165 1.41 20.21 11.14
N GLY A 166 2.36 19.30 10.94
CA GLY A 166 3.19 18.74 12.02
C GLY A 166 2.58 17.57 12.79
N GLU A 167 1.33 17.17 12.53
CA GLU A 167 0.67 16.08 13.27
C GLU A 167 0.76 14.71 12.58
N GLY A 168 1.14 14.67 11.30
CA GLY A 168 1.22 13.42 10.53
C GLY A 168 -0.13 12.71 10.41
N LYS A 169 -0.12 11.37 10.43
CA LYS A 169 -1.31 10.50 10.28
C LYS A 169 -1.90 9.99 11.59
N ARG A 170 -1.27 10.28 12.73
CA ARG A 170 -1.73 9.79 14.03
C ARG A 170 -3.17 10.21 14.35
N PRO A 171 -3.58 11.47 14.14
CA PRO A 171 -4.96 11.88 14.42
C PRO A 171 -5.99 11.15 13.56
N HIS A 172 -5.69 10.89 12.28
CA HIS A 172 -6.59 10.16 11.38
C HIS A 172 -6.79 8.73 11.86
N VAL A 173 -5.68 8.03 12.13
CA VAL A 173 -5.73 6.64 12.58
C VAL A 173 -6.43 6.53 13.93
N GLN A 174 -6.17 7.45 14.86
CA GLN A 174 -6.86 7.48 16.15
C GLN A 174 -8.37 7.65 15.98
N ALA A 175 -8.81 8.63 15.18
CA ALA A 175 -10.23 8.85 14.91
C ALA A 175 -10.89 7.62 14.25
N ILE A 176 -10.20 6.94 13.33
CA ILE A 176 -10.69 5.71 12.70
C ILE A 176 -10.80 4.57 13.72
N LEU A 177 -9.82 4.39 14.60
CA LEU A 177 -9.85 3.36 15.65
C LEU A 177 -11.02 3.61 16.62
N GLU A 178 -11.20 4.85 17.07
CA GLU A 178 -12.30 5.25 17.95
C GLU A 178 -13.68 4.99 17.31
N LYS A 179 -13.86 5.37 16.04
CA LYS A 179 -15.13 5.16 15.31
C LYS A 179 -15.38 3.70 14.95
N SER A 180 -14.33 2.95 14.62
CA SER A 180 -14.47 1.57 14.17
C SER A 180 -14.65 0.58 15.32
N GLY A 181 -14.11 0.90 16.51
CA GLY A 181 -14.04 -0.02 17.64
C GLY A 181 -13.13 -1.24 17.39
N VAL A 182 -12.30 -1.21 16.35
CA VAL A 182 -11.38 -2.31 16.02
C VAL A 182 -10.09 -2.16 16.82
N PRO A 183 -9.64 -3.23 17.52
CA PRO A 183 -8.36 -3.24 18.20
C PRO A 183 -7.19 -2.95 17.23
N PRO A 184 -6.16 -2.17 17.62
CA PRO A 184 -5.05 -1.81 16.72
C PRO A 184 -4.31 -2.99 16.10
N ASP A 185 -4.22 -4.14 16.80
CA ASP A 185 -3.60 -5.38 16.33
C ASP A 185 -4.40 -6.11 15.23
N GLN A 186 -5.62 -5.66 14.95
CA GLN A 186 -6.49 -6.17 13.88
C GLN A 186 -6.60 -5.19 12.70
N VAL A 187 -5.78 -4.14 12.70
CA VAL A 187 -5.75 -3.10 11.67
C VAL A 187 -4.51 -3.23 10.80
N LEU A 188 -4.71 -3.22 9.48
CA LEU A 188 -3.65 -3.04 8.51
C LEU A 188 -3.69 -1.59 7.98
N PHE A 189 -2.58 -0.85 8.13
CA PHE A 189 -2.42 0.49 7.57
C PHE A 189 -1.49 0.45 6.37
N LEU A 190 -1.92 1.04 5.26
CA LEU A 190 -1.23 1.05 3.96
C LEU A 190 -0.95 2.49 3.52
#